data_AF-A0A925I1P7-F1
#
_entry.id   AF-A0A925I1P7-F1
#
_cell.length_a   1.000
_cell.length_b   1.000
_cell.length_c   1.000
_cell.angle_alpha   90.00
_cell.angle_beta   90.00
_cell.angle_gamma   90.00
#
_symmetry.space_group_name_H-M   'P 1'
#
loop_
_entity.id
_entity.type
_entity.pdbx_description
1 polymer ?
#
loop_
_entity_poly.entity_id
_entity_poly.type
_entity_poly.pdbx_seq_one_letter_code
_entity_poly.pdbx_strand_id
1 'polypeptide(L)'
;MSLSTLEKSLLLGAYYRGMPDFDEGWSSNSDQVVTLSLYFTGELSSVQCVQRFHHRNYVGELYNEKGELATDIKARYLKLIKLLREHPELIRGGGNLRTPADPTFTSCRLTRAGVDLIPAIIRDFPAKPEFPNWPDKRKSPDSE
;
A
#
# COMPACT_ATOMS: atom_id res chain seq x y z
N MET A 1 12.35 -15.78 7.08
CA MET A 1 12.70 -14.34 7.14
C MET A 1 11.61 -13.63 7.90
N SER A 2 11.93 -12.73 8.83
CA SER A 2 10.91 -12.01 9.61
C SER A 2 10.73 -10.61 9.04
N LEU A 3 9.57 -10.33 8.46
CA LEU A 3 9.18 -8.99 8.02
C LEU A 3 8.79 -8.14 9.24
N SER A 4 9.20 -6.88 9.26
CA SER A 4 8.76 -5.90 10.24
C SER A 4 7.27 -5.56 10.08
N THR A 5 6.63 -5.04 11.14
CA THR A 5 5.23 -4.57 11.09
C THR A 5 5.00 -3.56 9.95
N LEU A 6 5.98 -2.69 9.69
CA LEU A 6 5.94 -1.71 8.61
C LEU A 6 5.96 -2.37 7.22
N GLU A 7 6.77 -3.41 7.02
CA GLU A 7 6.82 -4.13 5.74
C GLU A 7 5.55 -4.94 5.51
N LYS A 8 5.05 -5.59 6.57
CA LYS A 8 3.78 -6.31 6.53
C LYS A 8 2.61 -5.38 6.17
N SER A 9 2.55 -4.18 6.75
CA SER A 9 1.49 -3.21 6.44
C SER A 9 1.58 -2.67 5.00
N LEU A 10 2.80 -2.51 4.46
CA LEU A 10 3.02 -2.18 3.04
C LEU A 10 2.56 -3.30 2.11
N LEU A 11 2.88 -4.57 2.42
CA LEU A 11 2.39 -5.72 1.65
C LEU A 11 0.86 -5.82 1.69
N LEU A 12 0.26 -5.58 2.85
CA LEU A 12 -1.19 -5.57 3.01
C LEU A 12 -1.85 -4.42 2.23
N GLY A 13 -1.23 -3.23 2.23
CA GLY A 13 -1.65 -2.12 1.38
C GLY A 13 -1.56 -2.46 -0.11
N ALA A 14 -0.49 -3.11 -0.53
CA ALA A 14 -0.30 -3.58 -1.92
C ALA A 14 -1.30 -4.68 -2.30
N TYR A 15 -1.69 -5.56 -1.38
CA TYR A 15 -2.72 -6.58 -1.59
C TYR A 15 -4.07 -5.94 -1.94
N TYR A 16 -4.53 -5.01 -1.11
CA TYR A 16 -5.84 -4.36 -1.29
C TYR A 16 -5.88 -3.37 -2.45
N ARG A 17 -4.73 -2.86 -2.90
CA ARG A 17 -4.65 -2.07 -4.14
C ARG A 17 -4.35 -2.90 -5.39
N GLY A 18 -3.91 -4.13 -5.23
CA GLY A 18 -3.49 -5.00 -6.33
C GLY A 18 -4.67 -5.47 -7.16
N MET A 19 -4.47 -5.63 -8.46
CA MET A 19 -5.40 -6.40 -9.31
C MET A 19 -5.48 -7.84 -8.83
N PRO A 20 -6.55 -8.59 -9.15
CA PRO A 20 -6.57 -10.05 -9.04
C PRO A 20 -5.39 -10.68 -9.79
N ASP A 21 -4.97 -11.88 -9.39
CA ASP A 21 -3.71 -12.53 -9.82
C ASP A 21 -3.58 -12.80 -11.33
N PHE A 22 -4.65 -12.59 -12.09
CA PHE A 22 -4.75 -12.88 -13.52
C PHE A 22 -4.62 -11.64 -14.42
N ASP A 23 -4.59 -10.44 -13.85
CA ASP A 23 -4.51 -9.20 -14.61
C ASP A 23 -3.05 -8.71 -14.71
N GLU A 24 -2.53 -8.58 -15.93
CA GLU A 24 -1.18 -8.07 -16.20
C GLU A 24 -1.01 -6.56 -15.94
N GLY A 25 -2.08 -5.86 -15.55
CA GLY A 25 -2.08 -4.42 -15.30
C GLY A 25 -1.33 -3.97 -14.05
N TRP A 26 -0.77 -2.76 -14.11
CA TRP A 26 -0.26 -2.01 -12.96
C TRP A 26 -1.41 -1.22 -12.34
N SER A 27 -1.83 -1.52 -11.11
CA SER A 27 -3.04 -0.92 -10.52
C SER A 27 -2.83 -0.12 -9.23
N SER A 28 -1.69 -0.31 -8.56
CA SER A 28 -1.45 0.32 -7.26
C SER A 28 -0.39 1.39 -7.42
N ASN A 29 -0.81 2.64 -7.49
CA ASN A 29 0.11 3.74 -7.27
C ASN A 29 0.68 3.59 -5.84
N SER A 30 2.00 3.75 -5.69
CA SER A 30 2.71 3.52 -4.42
C SER A 30 2.21 4.43 -3.30
N ASP A 31 1.70 5.60 -3.65
CA ASP A 31 1.08 6.57 -2.76
C ASP A 31 -0.12 6.02 -1.94
N GLN A 32 -0.99 5.26 -2.59
CA GLN A 32 -2.16 4.63 -1.98
C GLN A 32 -1.74 3.46 -1.09
N VAL A 33 -0.69 2.72 -1.48
CA VAL A 33 -0.09 1.68 -0.65
C VAL A 33 0.51 2.28 0.61
N VAL A 34 1.26 3.38 0.48
CA VAL A 34 1.82 4.12 1.62
C VAL A 34 0.72 4.63 2.54
N THR A 35 -0.35 5.19 1.97
CA THR A 35 -1.47 5.74 2.75
C THR A 35 -2.24 4.66 3.51
N LEU A 36 -2.51 3.52 2.88
CA LEU A 36 -3.10 2.35 3.57
C LEU A 36 -2.19 1.84 4.68
N SER A 37 -0.88 1.84 4.46
CA SER A 37 0.07 1.36 5.46
C SER A 37 0.02 2.19 6.74
N LEU A 38 -0.25 3.51 6.66
CA LEU A 38 -0.43 4.39 7.82
C LEU A 38 -1.70 4.08 8.61
N TYR A 39 -2.77 3.66 7.93
CA TYR A 39 -3.97 3.18 8.62
C TYR A 39 -3.68 1.91 9.41
N PHE A 40 -3.03 0.93 8.77
CA PHE A 40 -2.76 -0.37 9.40
C PHE A 40 -1.84 -0.27 10.62
N THR A 41 -0.98 0.74 10.69
CA THR A 41 -0.08 0.98 11.84
C THR A 41 -0.60 2.03 12.83
N GLY A 42 -1.81 2.56 12.62
CA GLY A 42 -2.52 3.41 13.58
C GLY A 42 -2.24 4.91 13.50
N GLU A 43 -1.39 5.38 12.58
CA GLU A 43 -1.15 6.80 12.34
C GLU A 43 -2.32 7.49 11.64
N LEU A 44 -3.22 6.72 11.02
CA LEU A 44 -4.49 7.20 10.51
C LEU A 44 -5.67 6.44 11.11
N SER A 45 -6.67 7.19 11.58
CA SER A 45 -7.99 6.62 11.85
C SER A 45 -8.68 6.19 10.55
N SER A 46 -9.66 5.29 10.66
CA SER A 46 -10.50 4.89 9.51
C SER A 46 -11.18 6.08 8.85
N VAL A 47 -11.66 7.05 9.63
CA VAL A 47 -12.31 8.28 9.11
C VAL A 47 -11.34 9.12 8.30
N GLN A 48 -10.14 9.40 8.84
CA GLN A 48 -9.12 10.15 8.11
C GLN A 48 -8.66 9.43 6.85
N CYS A 49 -8.52 8.10 6.93
CA CYS A 49 -8.22 7.25 5.79
C CYS A 49 -9.29 7.42 4.70
N VAL A 50 -10.58 7.18 5.03
CA VAL A 50 -11.69 7.31 4.08
C VAL A 50 -11.77 8.70 3.45
N GLN A 51 -11.65 9.78 4.25
CA GLN A 51 -11.68 11.16 3.75
C GLN A 51 -10.57 11.44 2.73
N ARG A 52 -9.36 10.95 2.99
CA ARG A 52 -8.19 11.13 2.10
C ARG A 52 -8.32 10.36 0.79
N PHE A 53 -8.95 9.19 0.82
CA PHE A 53 -9.15 8.36 -0.36
C PHE A 53 -10.41 8.71 -1.16
N HIS A 54 -11.38 9.42 -0.57
CA HIS A 54 -12.60 9.86 -1.25
C HIS A 54 -12.33 10.87 -2.38
N HIS A 55 -11.26 11.64 -2.28
CA HIS A 55 -10.91 12.67 -3.25
C HIS A 55 -9.88 12.12 -4.26
N ARG A 56 -10.33 11.79 -5.49
CA ARG A 56 -9.47 11.23 -6.56
C ARG A 56 -8.18 12.02 -6.85
N ASN A 57 -8.16 13.33 -6.55
CA ASN A 57 -7.03 14.22 -6.81
C ASN A 57 -6.18 14.54 -5.56
N TYR A 58 -6.58 14.08 -4.37
CA TYR A 58 -5.99 14.53 -3.11
C TYR A 58 -4.69 13.81 -2.72
N VAL A 59 -4.29 12.81 -3.51
CA VAL A 59 -3.03 12.13 -3.21
C VAL A 59 -1.82 13.05 -3.41
N GLY A 60 -1.93 14.09 -4.25
CA GLY A 60 -0.93 15.14 -4.32
C GLY A 60 -0.82 16.00 -3.05
N GLU A 61 -1.90 16.18 -2.29
CA GLU A 61 -1.89 16.97 -1.04
C GLU A 61 -1.32 16.19 0.15
N LEU A 62 -1.30 14.85 0.10
CA LEU A 62 -0.62 14.01 1.11
C LEU A 62 0.89 14.27 1.18
N TYR A 63 1.49 14.76 0.09
CA TYR A 63 2.90 15.05 -0.02
C TYR A 63 3.23 16.55 0.12
N ASN A 64 2.26 17.39 0.51
CA ASN A 64 2.57 18.78 0.82
C ASN A 64 3.54 18.81 2.01
N GLU A 65 4.71 19.43 1.83
CA GLU A 65 5.83 19.45 2.79
C GLU A 65 5.45 20.05 4.16
N LYS A 66 4.28 20.69 4.27
CA LYS A 66 3.72 21.28 5.50
C LYS A 66 2.69 20.39 6.20
N GLY A 67 2.38 19.20 5.68
CA GLY A 67 1.44 18.27 6.30
C GLY A 67 2.06 17.48 7.47
N GLU A 68 1.27 17.22 8.51
CA GLU A 68 1.73 16.54 9.75
C GLU A 68 2.36 15.15 9.52
N LEU A 69 2.11 14.50 8.38
CA LEU A 69 2.57 13.14 8.08
C LEU A 69 3.58 13.06 6.93
N ALA A 70 4.09 14.19 6.43
CA ALA A 70 5.01 14.20 5.29
C ALA A 70 6.27 13.34 5.54
N THR A 71 6.79 13.38 6.77
CA THR A 71 7.96 12.57 7.18
C THR A 71 7.65 11.07 7.18
N ASP A 72 6.52 10.66 7.74
CA ASP A 72 6.11 9.25 7.81
C ASP A 72 5.84 8.67 6.43
N ILE A 73 5.19 9.45 5.57
CA ILE A 73 4.92 9.12 4.18
C ILE A 73 6.23 8.91 3.42
N LYS A 74 7.19 9.83 3.55
CA LYS A 74 8.51 9.71 2.92
C LYS A 74 9.27 8.49 3.44
N ALA A 75 9.28 8.25 4.74
CA ALA A 75 9.95 7.10 5.35
C ALA A 75 9.34 5.77 4.85
N ARG A 76 8.01 5.67 4.79
CA ARG A 76 7.28 4.50 4.26
C ARG A 76 7.54 4.28 2.79
N TYR A 77 7.59 5.33 2.00
CA TYR A 77 7.92 5.20 0.60
C TYR A 77 9.33 4.66 0.39
N LEU A 78 10.32 5.18 1.11
CA LEU A 78 11.69 4.65 1.07
C LEU A 78 11.73 3.18 1.52
N LYS A 79 10.92 2.81 2.51
CA LYS A 79 10.79 1.42 2.96
C LYS A 79 10.15 0.54 1.88
N LEU A 80 9.13 1.02 1.17
CA LEU A 80 8.53 0.33 0.03
C LEU A 80 9.56 0.12 -1.09
N ILE A 81 10.34 1.14 -1.44
CA ILE A 81 11.42 1.02 -2.43
C ILE A 81 12.47 -0.01 -2.00
N LYS A 82 12.82 -0.04 -0.71
CA LYS A 82 13.72 -1.06 -0.16
C LYS A 82 13.12 -2.46 -0.31
N LEU A 83 11.85 -2.65 0.06
CA LEU A 83 11.12 -3.91 -0.07
C LEU A 83 11.07 -4.39 -1.54
N LEU A 84 10.82 -3.48 -2.48
CA LEU A 84 10.82 -3.76 -3.92
C LEU A 84 12.18 -4.22 -4.46
N ARG A 85 13.28 -3.75 -3.86
CA ARG A 85 14.65 -4.09 -4.27
C ARG A 85 15.16 -5.36 -3.61
N GLU A 86 14.86 -5.55 -2.34
CA GLU A 86 15.39 -6.65 -1.52
C GLU A 86 14.50 -7.89 -1.54
N HIS A 87 13.20 -7.72 -1.80
CA HIS A 87 12.20 -8.80 -1.81
C HIS A 87 11.37 -8.85 -3.11
N PRO A 88 12.01 -8.90 -4.30
CA PRO A 88 11.30 -8.95 -5.58
C PRO A 88 10.44 -10.22 -5.77
N GLU A 89 10.71 -11.26 -4.97
CA GLU A 89 9.92 -12.47 -4.89
C GLU A 89 8.56 -12.26 -4.22
N LEU A 90 8.38 -11.22 -3.39
CA LEU A 90 7.13 -10.91 -2.69
C LEU A 90 6.36 -9.76 -3.36
N ILE A 91 7.07 -8.74 -3.84
CA ILE A 91 6.47 -7.53 -4.40
C ILE A 91 7.28 -7.03 -5.60
N ARG A 92 6.60 -6.59 -6.65
CA ARG A 92 7.20 -6.04 -7.87
C ARG A 92 6.81 -4.59 -8.05
N GLY A 93 7.76 -3.77 -8.47
CA GLY A 93 7.55 -2.37 -8.77
C GLY A 93 7.51 -2.11 -10.27
N GLY A 94 6.75 -1.10 -10.67
CA GLY A 94 6.69 -0.56 -12.02
C GLY A 94 7.15 0.89 -12.04
N GLY A 95 7.89 1.27 -13.09
CA GLY A 95 8.56 2.57 -13.20
C GLY A 95 10.05 2.53 -12.85
N ASN A 96 10.68 3.70 -12.70
CA ASN A 96 12.09 3.79 -12.36
C ASN A 96 12.30 3.62 -10.84
N LEU A 97 12.75 2.44 -10.43
CA LEU A 97 13.03 2.11 -9.03
C LEU A 97 14.47 2.42 -8.60
N ARG A 98 15.37 2.82 -9.51
CA ARG A 98 16.79 3.13 -9.18
C ARG A 98 16.92 4.55 -8.63
N THR A 99 16.27 5.50 -9.30
CA THR A 99 16.02 6.86 -8.82
C THR A 99 14.53 6.98 -8.61
N PRO A 100 14.01 6.59 -7.44
CA PRO A 100 12.56 6.48 -7.24
C PRO A 100 11.92 7.83 -7.52
N ALA A 101 11.03 7.84 -8.50
CA ALA A 101 10.20 9.00 -8.81
C ALA A 101 9.28 9.31 -7.61
N ASP A 102 8.52 10.40 -7.69
CA ASP A 102 7.44 10.66 -6.73
C ASP A 102 6.52 9.42 -6.61
N PRO A 103 6.00 9.08 -5.41
CA PRO A 103 5.14 7.91 -5.21
C PRO A 103 3.90 7.86 -6.11
N THR A 104 3.42 9.02 -6.57
CA THR A 104 2.33 9.13 -7.54
C THR A 104 2.69 8.58 -8.93
N PHE A 105 3.98 8.46 -9.26
CA PHE A 105 4.49 7.94 -10.55
C PHE A 105 5.15 6.57 -10.44
N THR A 106 5.18 5.96 -9.25
CA THR A 106 5.62 4.58 -9.10
C THR A 106 4.43 3.69 -8.82
N SER A 107 4.49 2.47 -9.35
CA SER A 107 3.48 1.46 -9.08
C SER A 107 4.12 0.26 -8.41
N CYS A 108 3.31 -0.49 -7.68
CA CYS A 108 3.73 -1.79 -7.15
C CYS A 108 2.57 -2.79 -7.18
N ARG A 109 2.89 -4.07 -7.12
CA ARG A 109 1.93 -5.16 -6.96
C ARG A 109 2.60 -6.35 -6.27
N LEU A 110 1.82 -7.12 -5.54
CA LEU A 110 2.30 -8.39 -5.01
C LEU A 110 2.59 -9.38 -6.13
N THR A 111 3.59 -10.22 -5.90
CA THR A 111 3.73 -11.47 -6.65
C THR A 111 2.77 -12.52 -6.10
N ARG A 112 2.70 -13.68 -6.74
CA ARG A 112 2.00 -14.84 -6.20
C ARG A 112 2.45 -15.19 -4.78
N ALA A 113 3.77 -15.27 -4.53
CA ALA A 113 4.29 -15.58 -3.20
C ALA A 113 3.97 -14.49 -2.17
N GLY A 114 3.91 -13.22 -2.60
CA GLY A 114 3.44 -12.12 -1.75
C GLY A 114 1.97 -12.26 -1.37
N VAL A 115 1.11 -12.65 -2.32
CA VAL A 115 -0.32 -12.91 -2.09
C VAL A 115 -0.52 -14.09 -1.14
N ASP A 116 0.22 -15.18 -1.33
CA ASP A 116 0.16 -16.37 -0.48
C ASP A 116 0.54 -16.08 0.99
N LEU A 117 1.30 -15.01 1.23
CA LEU A 117 1.70 -14.56 2.57
C LEU A 117 0.61 -13.75 3.30
N ILE A 118 -0.35 -13.17 2.57
CA ILE A 118 -1.35 -12.25 3.14
C ILE A 118 -2.23 -12.87 4.23
N PRO A 119 -2.73 -14.12 4.12
CA PRO A 119 -3.52 -14.73 5.19
C PRO A 119 -2.79 -14.82 6.54
N ALA A 120 -1.46 -14.92 6.53
CA ALA A 120 -0.65 -14.90 7.75
C ALA A 120 -0.43 -13.48 8.29
N ILE A 121 -0.39 -12.48 7.41
CA ILE A 121 -0.18 -11.07 7.77
C ILE A 121 -1.46 -10.42 8.29
N ILE A 122 -2.59 -10.63 7.61
CA ILE A 122 -3.83 -9.86 7.85
C ILE A 122 -4.33 -9.96 9.29
N ARG A 123 -4.06 -11.08 9.96
CA ARG A 123 -4.46 -11.35 11.35
C ARG A 123 -3.76 -10.43 12.37
N ASP A 124 -2.63 -9.83 11.99
CA ASP A 124 -1.86 -8.92 12.85
C ASP A 124 -2.36 -7.46 12.76
N PHE A 125 -3.32 -7.16 11.87
CA PHE A 125 -3.72 -5.79 11.52
C PHE A 125 -5.21 -5.54 11.71
N PRO A 126 -5.64 -4.27 11.89
CA PRO A 126 -7.06 -3.94 11.88
C PRO A 126 -7.69 -4.30 10.53
N ALA A 127 -8.98 -4.61 10.55
CA ALA A 127 -9.76 -4.84 9.34
C ALA A 127 -9.66 -3.64 8.40
N LYS A 128 -9.63 -3.88 7.09
CA LYS A 128 -9.57 -2.80 6.10
C LYS A 128 -10.81 -1.88 6.23
N PRO A 129 -10.68 -0.55 6.11
CA PRO A 129 -11.84 0.33 6.11
C PRO A 129 -12.71 0.09 4.88
N GLU A 130 -14.01 0.25 5.04
CA GLU A 130 -14.93 0.35 3.91
C GLU A 130 -14.77 1.72 3.26
N PHE A 131 -14.48 1.72 1.96
CA PHE A 131 -14.29 2.95 1.22
C PHE A 131 -15.39 3.11 0.17
N PRO A 132 -16.35 4.03 0.36
CA PRO A 132 -17.37 4.29 -0.63
C PRO A 132 -16.72 4.75 -1.94
N ASN A 133 -16.99 4.04 -3.04
CA ASN A 133 -16.45 4.29 -4.40
C ASN A 133 -14.99 3.89 -4.65
N TRP A 134 -14.39 3.09 -3.78
CA TRP A 134 -13.07 2.53 -4.06
C TRP A 134 -13.19 1.33 -4.98
N PRO A 135 -12.35 1.20 -6.04
CA PRO A 135 -12.26 -0.02 -6.85
C PRO A 135 -11.56 -1.10 -6.03
N ASP A 136 -12.25 -1.63 -5.02
CA ASP A 136 -11.79 -2.70 -4.17
C ASP A 136 -11.92 -3.99 -4.98
N LYS A 137 -10.80 -4.45 -5.53
CA LYS A 137 -10.81 -5.63 -6.42
C LYS A 137 -10.63 -6.95 -5.66
N ARG A 138 -10.28 -6.90 -4.37
CA ARG A 138 -10.10 -8.09 -3.50
C ARG A 138 -10.83 -7.88 -2.17
N LYS A 139 -11.64 -8.87 -1.76
CA LYS A 139 -12.25 -8.93 -0.41
C LYS A 139 -11.24 -9.48 0.61
N SER A 140 -11.49 -9.29 1.90
CA SER A 140 -10.71 -9.97 2.94
C SER A 140 -10.81 -11.48 2.74
N PRO A 141 -9.72 -12.26 2.93
CA PRO A 141 -9.77 -13.73 2.88
C PRO A 141 -10.78 -14.34 3.86
N ASP A 142 -11.11 -13.61 4.94
CA ASP A 142 -12.05 -14.05 5.98
C ASP A 142 -13.50 -13.58 5.71
N SER A 143 -13.81 -13.11 4.50
CA SER A 143 -15.16 -12.64 4.11
C SER A 143 -16.01 -13.69 3.38
N GLU A 144 -15.72 -14.98 3.58
CA GLU A 144 -16.60 -16.10 3.21
C GLU A 144 -17.35 -16.67 4.42
#